data_AF-A0A0S7YTY9-F1
#
_entry.id   AF-A0A0S7YTY9-F1
#
_cell.length_a   1.000
_cell.length_b   1.000
_cell.length_c   1.000
_cell.angle_alpha   90.00
_cell.angle_beta   90.00
_cell.angle_gamma   90.00
#
_symmetry.space_group_name_H-M   'P 1'
#
loop_
_entity.id
_entity.type
_entity.pdbx_description
1 polymer ?
#
loop_
_entity_poly.entity_id
_entity_poly.type
_entity_poly.pdbx_seq_one_letter_code
_entity_poly.pdbx_strand_id
1 'polypeptide(L)'
;MTLEELSAIMAYLRERVQLGPKKAKDPVLIEFQGPTKQEMVGAGLNAEGVELILSAPWWEEMVADIIETPDFCESDDSPQQVLEYARDVVSDYVQKRVSLKAD
;
A
#
# COMPACT_ATOMS: atom_id res chain seq x y z
N MET A 1 19.08 -1.16 -4.03
CA MET A 1 17.80 -1.68 -4.55
C MET A 1 17.57 -1.12 -5.93
N THR A 2 17.14 -1.96 -6.88
CA THR A 2 16.86 -1.57 -8.27
C THR A 2 15.40 -1.12 -8.43
N LEU A 3 15.06 -0.57 -9.61
CA LEU A 3 13.69 -0.21 -9.95
C LEU A 3 12.76 -1.44 -9.98
N GLU A 4 13.26 -2.59 -10.44
CA GLU A 4 12.50 -3.84 -10.48
C GLU A 4 12.16 -4.34 -9.08
N GLU A 5 13.14 -4.29 -8.16
CA GLU A 5 12.92 -4.68 -6.77
C GLU A 5 11.92 -3.75 -6.06
N LEU A 6 12.03 -2.43 -6.29
CA LEU A 6 11.08 -1.46 -5.76
C LEU A 6 9.67 -1.71 -6.32
N SER A 7 9.57 -1.99 -7.61
CA SER A 7 8.31 -2.30 -8.29
C SER A 7 7.67 -3.58 -7.74
N ALA A 8 8.47 -4.62 -7.47
CA ALA A 8 8.01 -5.85 -6.86
C ALA A 8 7.47 -5.62 -5.43
N ILE A 9 8.14 -4.80 -4.62
CA ILE A 9 7.65 -4.44 -3.29
C ILE A 9 6.35 -3.64 -3.37
N MET A 10 6.26 -2.65 -4.26
CA MET A 10 5.02 -1.89 -4.46
C MET A 10 3.86 -2.79 -4.89
N ALA A 11 4.07 -3.69 -5.85
CA ALA A 11 3.06 -4.63 -6.30
C ALA A 11 2.55 -5.50 -5.13
N TYR A 12 3.47 -6.05 -4.34
CA TYR A 12 3.15 -6.88 -3.19
C TYR A 12 2.34 -6.16 -2.10
N LEU A 13 2.63 -4.88 -1.88
CA LEU A 13 1.88 -4.04 -0.94
C LEU A 13 0.50 -3.66 -1.50
N ARG A 14 0.39 -3.32 -2.79
CA ARG A 14 -0.89 -3.03 -3.45
C ARG A 14 -1.87 -4.21 -3.38
N GLU A 15 -1.38 -5.44 -3.52
CA GLU A 15 -2.21 -6.66 -3.41
C GLU A 15 -2.81 -6.88 -2.01
N ARG A 16 -2.25 -6.23 -0.97
CA ARG A 16 -2.75 -6.29 0.40
C ARG A 16 -3.80 -5.25 0.73
N VAL A 17 -3.99 -4.28 -0.15
CA VAL A 17 -5.13 -3.38 -0.08
C VAL A 17 -6.33 -4.12 -0.65
N GLN A 18 -7.33 -4.34 0.19
CA GLN A 18 -8.52 -5.12 -0.13
C GLN A 18 -9.78 -4.40 0.32
N LEU A 19 -10.91 -4.75 -0.31
CA LEU A 19 -12.22 -4.33 0.16
C LEU A 19 -12.58 -5.13 1.42
N GLY A 20 -12.91 -4.42 2.48
CA GLY A 20 -13.45 -5.00 3.71
C GLY A 20 -14.88 -5.52 3.53
N PRO A 21 -15.42 -6.21 4.55
CA PRO A 21 -16.76 -6.77 4.49
C PRO A 21 -17.81 -5.68 4.30
N LYS A 22 -18.70 -5.89 3.32
CA LYS A 22 -19.80 -4.98 3.03
C LYS A 22 -20.74 -4.87 4.24
N LYS A 23 -20.72 -3.74 4.94
CA LYS A 23 -21.69 -3.43 6.00
C LYS A 23 -22.89 -2.72 5.40
N ALA A 24 -24.07 -2.95 5.97
CA ALA A 24 -25.33 -2.40 5.46
C ALA A 24 -25.45 -0.86 5.53
N LYS A 25 -24.48 -0.15 6.12
CA LYS A 25 -24.52 1.30 6.36
C LYS A 25 -23.27 2.07 5.92
N ASP A 26 -22.20 1.40 5.49
CA ASP A 26 -20.97 2.05 5.02
C ASP A 26 -20.80 1.78 3.52
N PRO A 27 -20.55 2.81 2.69
CA PRO A 27 -20.55 2.65 1.24
C PRO A 27 -19.34 1.83 0.74
N VAL A 28 -18.17 2.01 1.36
CA VAL A 28 -16.94 1.26 1.03
C VAL A 28 -16.06 1.18 2.28
N LEU A 29 -15.45 0.02 2.54
CA LEU A 29 -14.44 -0.17 3.59
C LEU A 29 -13.16 -0.67 2.93
N ILE A 30 -12.03 -0.03 3.22
CA ILE A 30 -10.70 -0.49 2.81
C ILE A 30 -10.00 -1.12 4.00
N GLU A 31 -9.43 -2.29 3.77
CA GLU A 31 -8.56 -2.97 4.73
C GLU A 31 -7.16 -3.07 4.14
N PHE A 32 -6.16 -2.80 4.98
CA PHE A 32 -4.76 -3.02 4.65
C PHE A 32 -4.11 -3.85 5.75
N GLN A 33 -3.77 -5.08 5.42
CA GLN A 33 -3.02 -5.95 6.32
C GLN A 33 -1.53 -5.73 6.08
N GLY A 34 -0.92 -4.86 6.90
CA GLY A 34 0.51 -4.59 6.82
C GLY A 34 1.33 -5.88 6.93
N PRO A 35 2.15 -6.23 5.94
CA PRO A 35 2.96 -7.44 6.00
C PRO A 35 4.08 -7.32 7.01
N THR A 36 4.51 -8.47 7.53
CA THR A 36 5.77 -8.59 8.25
C THR A 36 6.95 -8.70 7.29
N LYS A 37 8.14 -8.35 7.78
CA LYS A 37 9.39 -8.56 7.05
C LYS A 37 9.55 -10.00 6.57
N GLN A 38 9.20 -10.98 7.41
CA GLN A 38 9.35 -12.40 7.08
C GLN A 38 8.46 -12.81 5.92
N GLU A 39 7.23 -12.32 5.85
CA GLU A 39 6.32 -12.60 4.74
C GLU A 39 6.82 -12.01 3.41
N MET A 40 7.34 -10.78 3.46
CA MET A 40 7.88 -10.10 2.27
C MET A 40 9.14 -10.79 1.75
N VAL A 41 10.09 -11.10 2.63
CA VAL A 41 11.32 -11.82 2.27
C VAL A 41 11.00 -13.25 1.82
N GLY A 42 10.05 -13.92 2.49
CA GLY A 42 9.57 -15.25 2.10
C GLY A 42 8.90 -15.28 0.73
N ALA A 43 8.33 -14.14 0.28
CA ALA A 43 7.81 -13.96 -1.06
C ALA A 43 8.89 -13.62 -2.12
N GLY A 44 10.17 -13.62 -1.74
CA GLY A 44 11.30 -13.36 -2.63
C GLY A 44 11.62 -11.88 -2.83
N LEU A 45 11.08 -10.98 -2.00
CA LEU A 45 11.37 -9.55 -2.08
C LEU A 45 12.74 -9.21 -1.47
N ASN A 46 13.36 -8.14 -1.96
CA ASN A 46 14.67 -7.67 -1.48
C ASN A 46 14.62 -7.33 0.02
N ALA A 47 15.40 -8.03 0.84
CA ALA A 47 15.36 -7.91 2.29
C ALA A 47 15.76 -6.52 2.82
N GLU A 48 16.69 -5.83 2.16
CA GLU A 48 17.11 -4.47 2.54
C GLU A 48 16.03 -3.45 2.19
N GLY A 49 15.41 -3.58 1.01
CA GLY A 49 14.29 -2.74 0.58
C GLY A 49 13.07 -2.90 1.46
N VAL A 50 12.76 -4.14 1.85
CA VAL A 50 11.69 -4.46 2.81
C VAL A 50 11.97 -3.82 4.17
N GLU A 51 13.18 -3.95 4.71
CA GLU A 51 13.56 -3.32 5.97
C GLU A 51 13.40 -1.80 5.90
N LEU A 52 13.86 -1.19 4.81
CA LEU A 52 13.81 0.25 4.58
C LEU A 52 12.37 0.77 4.56
N ILE A 53 11.45 0.04 3.95
CA ILE A 53 10.04 0.42 3.85
C ILE A 53 9.30 0.18 5.17
N LEU A 54 9.44 -1.00 5.78
CA LEU A 54 8.72 -1.34 7.01
C LEU A 54 9.21 -0.56 8.23
N SER A 55 10.47 -0.13 8.24
CA SER A 55 11.03 0.68 9.34
C SER A 55 10.87 2.18 9.10
N ALA A 56 10.22 2.57 8.01
CA ALA A 56 10.12 3.97 7.65
C ALA A 56 9.16 4.72 8.61
N PRO A 57 9.50 5.96 9.01
CA PRO A 57 8.66 6.74 9.92
C PRO A 57 7.31 7.13 9.30
N TRP A 58 7.20 7.07 7.96
CA TRP A 58 5.98 7.35 7.21
C TRP A 58 5.10 6.11 7.00
N TRP A 59 5.52 4.92 7.46
CA TRP A 59 4.77 3.69 7.26
C TRP A 59 3.36 3.76 7.85
N GLU A 60 3.25 4.17 9.13
CA GLU A 60 1.96 4.31 9.82
C GLU A 60 1.07 5.38 9.17
N GLU A 61 1.66 6.46 8.64
CA GLU A 61 0.96 7.50 7.88
C GLU A 61 0.37 6.94 6.59
N MET A 62 1.16 6.15 5.84
CA MET A 62 0.67 5.46 4.65
C MET A 62 -0.48 4.50 4.97
N VAL A 63 -0.36 3.73 6.05
CA VAL A 63 -1.42 2.80 6.48
C VAL A 63 -2.71 3.55 6.79
N ALA A 64 -2.62 4.67 7.51
CA ALA A 64 -3.77 5.52 7.83
C ALA A 64 -4.43 6.04 6.54
N ASP A 65 -3.66 6.65 5.64
CA ASP A 65 -4.17 7.21 4.37
C ASP A 65 -4.85 6.15 3.49
N ILE A 66 -4.34 4.91 3.47
CA ILE A 66 -4.98 3.80 2.74
C ILE A 66 -6.34 3.46 3.34
N ILE A 67 -6.44 3.35 4.67
CA ILE A 67 -7.68 3.00 5.36
C ILE A 67 -8.72 4.13 5.28
N GLU A 68 -8.24 5.37 5.36
CA GLU A 68 -9.06 6.60 5.30
C GLU A 68 -9.40 7.01 3.87
N THR A 69 -8.86 6.33 2.84
CA THR A 69 -9.13 6.64 1.43
C THR A 69 -10.63 6.81 1.10
N PRO A 70 -11.57 5.96 1.60
CA PRO A 70 -13.00 6.14 1.35
C PRO A 70 -13.56 7.50 1.80
N ASP A 71 -12.98 8.13 2.83
CA ASP A 71 -13.43 9.43 3.36
C ASP A 71 -13.11 10.60 2.40
N PHE A 72 -12.19 10.38 1.46
CA PHE A 72 -11.78 11.36 0.45
C PHE A 72 -12.40 11.11 -0.93
N CYS A 73 -13.15 10.02 -1.10
CA CYS A 73 -13.82 9.66 -2.36
C CYS A 73 -15.23 10.25 -2.45
N GLU A 74 -15.74 10.38 -3.67
CA GLU A 74 -17.12 10.82 -3.88
C GLU A 74 -18.10 9.68 -3.55
N SER A 75 -19.32 10.02 -3.11
CA SER A 75 -20.30 9.01 -2.69
C SER A 75 -20.81 8.12 -3.83
N ASP A 76 -20.59 8.51 -5.08
CA ASP A 76 -20.91 7.78 -6.29
C ASP A 76 -19.71 6.99 -6.87
N ASP A 77 -18.51 7.12 -6.28
CA ASP A 77 -17.38 6.28 -6.63
C ASP A 77 -17.71 4.81 -6.35
N SER A 78 -17.49 3.96 -7.34
CA SER A 78 -17.66 2.53 -7.15
C SER A 78 -16.61 1.98 -6.16
N PRO A 79 -16.92 0.91 -5.42
CA PRO A 79 -15.94 0.28 -4.52
C PRO A 79 -14.61 -0.07 -5.21
N GLN A 80 -14.65 -0.41 -6.50
CA GLN A 80 -13.45 -0.69 -7.30
C GLN A 80 -12.61 0.57 -7.56
N GLN A 81 -13.23 1.73 -7.80
CA GLN A 81 -12.50 2.99 -7.94
C GLN A 81 -11.82 3.39 -6.64
N VAL A 82 -12.53 3.29 -5.51
CA VAL A 82 -11.98 3.56 -4.18
C VAL A 82 -10.83 2.61 -3.86
N LEU A 83 -10.96 1.32 -4.20
CA LEU A 83 -9.90 0.33 -4.02
C LEU A 83 -8.64 0.66 -4.83
N GLU A 84 -8.81 1.02 -6.11
CA GLU A 84 -7.67 1.40 -6.95
C GLU A 84 -7.01 2.68 -6.44
N TYR A 85 -7.79 3.66 -5.95
CA TYR A 85 -7.23 4.86 -5.36
C TYR A 85 -6.40 4.54 -4.11
N ALA A 86 -6.91 3.68 -3.23
CA ALA A 86 -6.17 3.23 -2.04
C ALA A 86 -4.87 2.46 -2.41
N ARG A 87 -4.88 1.72 -3.52
CA ARG A 87 -3.67 1.07 -4.06
C ARG A 87 -2.67 2.08 -4.64
N ASP A 88 -3.16 3.14 -5.25
CA ASP A 88 -2.28 4.18 -5.79
C ASP A 88 -1.63 5.00 -4.66
N VAL A 89 -2.29 5.18 -3.51
CA VAL A 89 -1.67 5.74 -2.29
C VAL A 89 -0.39 4.97 -1.92
N VAL A 90 -0.42 3.63 -1.93
CA VAL A 90 0.78 2.80 -1.68
C VAL A 90 1.92 3.17 -2.63
N SER A 91 1.63 3.21 -3.93
CA SER A 91 2.62 3.54 -4.96
C SER A 91 3.17 4.95 -4.77
N ASP A 92 2.30 5.92 -4.51
CA ASP A 92 2.67 7.31 -4.30
C ASP A 92 3.62 7.48 -3.10
N TYR A 93 3.31 6.83 -1.98
CA TYR A 93 4.14 6.89 -0.78
C TYR A 93 5.53 6.32 -1.03
N VAL A 94 5.58 5.11 -1.60
CA VAL A 94 6.84 4.40 -1.85
C VAL A 94 7.67 5.15 -2.89
N GLN A 95 7.10 5.63 -3.98
CA GLN A 95 7.81 6.37 -5.03
C GLN A 95 8.34 7.73 -4.56
N LYS A 96 7.54 8.49 -3.81
CA LYS A 96 7.95 9.82 -3.33
C LYS A 96 9.09 9.75 -2.31
N ARG A 97 9.21 8.64 -1.57
CA ARG A 97 10.06 8.55 -0.38
C ARG A 97 11.25 7.61 -0.53
N VAL A 98 11.19 6.64 -1.46
CA VAL A 98 12.33 5.78 -1.78
C VAL A 98 13.12 6.39 -2.95
N SER A 99 14.17 7.15 -2.62
CA SER A 99 15.13 7.59 -3.64
C SER A 99 15.96 6.40 -4.11
N LEU A 100 15.72 5.93 -5.34
CA LEU A 100 16.65 5.04 -6.02
C LEU A 100 17.90 5.86 -6.38
N LYS A 101 19.07 5.49 -5.86
CA LYS A 101 20.32 6.03 -6.39
C LYS A 101 20.42 5.55 -7.84
N ALA A 102 20.49 6.49 -8.78
CA ALA A 102 20.95 6.17 -10.13
C ALA A 102 22.44 5.84 -10.01
N ASP A 103 22.79 4.56 -10.15
CA ASP A 103 24.17 4.14 -10.44
C ASP A 103 24.54 4.54 -11.87
#